data_AF-A0A1J6Y5I1-F1
#
_entry.id   AF-A0A1J6Y5I1-F1
#
_cell.length_a   1.000
_cell.length_b   1.000
_cell.length_c   1.000
_cell.angle_alpha   90.00
_cell.angle_beta   90.00
_cell.angle_gamma   90.00
#
_symmetry.space_group_name_H-M   'P 1'
#
loop_
_entity.id
_entity.type
_entity.pdbx_description
1 polymer ?
#
loop_
_entity_poly.entity_id
_entity_poly.type
_entity_poly.pdbx_seq_one_letter_code
_entity_poly.pdbx_strand_id
1 'polypeptide(L)'
;MLGSSVEVHVDRESVAAGDDVVSHAAVVRVRRGARLSAVIEQVSPDVRVAGWSWVVKVDGVTAAVWSVDHGVQLLIADRRVTQKSVTILFRYFLQIDPVWLFARLEQGARPNREALRAEYQAR
;
A
#
# COMPACT_ATOMS: atom_id res chain seq x y z
N MET A 1 30.48 -6.07 7.95
CA MET A 1 29.66 -6.00 6.73
C MET A 1 28.21 -5.72 7.11
N LEU A 2 27.70 -4.53 6.83
CA LEU A 2 26.27 -4.23 7.01
C LEU A 2 25.49 -5.04 5.96
N GLY A 3 24.54 -5.87 6.39
CA GLY A 3 23.78 -6.76 5.50
C GLY A 3 23.23 -6.03 4.26
N SER A 4 23.36 -6.65 3.09
CA SER A 4 23.00 -6.07 1.80
C SER A 4 21.48 -5.98 1.55
N SER A 5 20.68 -6.50 2.47
CA SER A 5 19.22 -6.63 2.34
C SER A 5 18.45 -5.99 3.49
N VAL A 6 17.16 -5.80 3.23
CA VAL A 6 16.11 -5.39 4.17
C VAL A 6 15.02 -6.45 4.13
N GLU A 7 14.51 -6.82 5.29
CA GLU A 7 13.33 -7.70 5.40
C GLU A 7 12.05 -6.87 5.36
N VAL A 8 11.22 -7.11 4.36
CA VAL A 8 9.92 -6.48 4.20
C VAL A 8 8.88 -7.46 4.69
N HIS A 9 8.25 -7.15 5.82
CA HIS A 9 7.05 -7.87 6.28
C HIS A 9 5.86 -7.25 5.57
N VAL A 10 5.27 -7.98 4.63
CA VAL A 10 4.15 -7.50 3.83
C VAL A 10 2.90 -8.28 4.18
N ASP A 11 1.76 -7.59 4.18
CA ASP A 11 0.45 -8.20 4.31
C ASP A 11 -0.58 -7.38 3.53
N ARG A 12 -1.77 -7.94 3.28
CA ARG A 12 -2.90 -7.24 2.68
C ARG A 12 -4.21 -7.58 3.37
N GLU A 13 -5.14 -6.64 3.37
CA GLU A 13 -6.52 -6.93 3.75
C GLU A 13 -7.16 -7.85 2.71
N SER A 14 -8.07 -8.71 3.17
CA SER A 14 -8.87 -9.57 2.31
C SER A 14 -9.90 -8.76 1.52
N VAL A 15 -10.17 -9.18 0.30
CA VAL A 15 -11.04 -8.44 -0.64
C VAL A 15 -12.46 -9.00 -0.75
N ALA A 16 -12.66 -10.25 -0.31
CA ALA A 16 -13.94 -10.95 -0.33
C ALA A 16 -13.99 -12.04 0.76
N ALA A 17 -15.18 -12.58 1.03
CA ALA A 17 -15.34 -13.72 1.94
C ALA A 17 -14.60 -14.95 1.38
N GLY A 18 -13.81 -15.62 2.21
CA GLY A 18 -13.03 -16.80 1.83
C GLY A 18 -11.64 -16.49 1.27
N ASP A 19 -11.32 -15.21 1.04
CA ASP A 19 -9.94 -14.78 0.72
C ASP A 19 -9.04 -14.86 1.97
N ASP A 20 -9.61 -14.79 3.17
CA ASP A 20 -8.94 -14.88 4.47
C ASP A 20 -8.71 -16.32 4.98
N VAL A 21 -9.02 -17.35 4.18
CA VAL A 21 -8.79 -18.75 4.55
C VAL A 21 -7.31 -19.05 4.79
N VAL A 22 -6.42 -18.31 4.12
CA VAL A 22 -4.97 -18.37 4.32
C VAL A 22 -4.46 -16.96 4.58
N SER A 23 -3.47 -16.83 5.47
CA SER A 23 -2.81 -15.54 5.72
C SER A 23 -2.15 -15.02 4.45
N HIS A 24 -2.30 -13.72 4.19
CA HIS A 24 -1.58 -13.03 3.12
C HIS A 24 -0.20 -12.52 3.54
N ALA A 25 0.18 -12.72 4.81
CA ALA A 25 1.43 -12.24 5.34
C ALA A 25 2.62 -12.98 4.72
N ALA A 26 3.61 -12.22 4.26
CA ALA A 26 4.84 -12.73 3.68
C ALA A 26 6.04 -11.92 4.16
N VAL A 27 7.23 -12.50 4.03
CA VAL A 27 8.50 -11.81 4.25
C VAL A 27 9.31 -11.83 2.96
N VAL A 28 9.58 -10.66 2.42
CA VAL A 28 10.35 -10.48 1.17
C VAL A 28 11.67 -9.79 1.50
N ARG A 29 12.77 -10.30 0.94
CA ARG A 29 14.07 -9.62 1.05
C ARG A 29 14.29 -8.71 -0.14
N VAL A 30 14.48 -7.43 0.13
CA VAL A 30 14.79 -6.42 -0.89
C VAL A 30 16.19 -5.87 -0.69
N ARG A 31 16.75 -5.27 -1.74
CA ARG A 31 18.06 -4.62 -1.66
C ARG A 31 18.00 -3.44 -0.69
N ARG A 32 18.98 -3.35 0.22
CA ARG A 32 19.14 -2.17 1.08
C ARG A 32 19.48 -0.93 0.25
N GLY A 33 18.81 0.17 0.56
CA GLY A 33 18.93 1.44 -0.14
C GLY A 33 18.06 1.57 -1.38
N ALA A 34 17.19 0.59 -1.68
CA ALA A 34 16.13 0.72 -2.67
C ALA A 34 15.17 1.86 -2.30
N ARG A 35 14.55 2.48 -3.32
CA ARG A 35 13.52 3.51 -3.14
C ARG A 35 12.25 2.90 -2.57
N LEU A 36 11.55 3.62 -1.70
CA LEU A 36 10.34 3.14 -1.07
C LEU A 36 9.26 2.83 -2.11
N SER A 37 9.10 3.66 -3.14
CA SER A 37 8.20 3.41 -4.27
C SER A 37 8.46 2.05 -4.92
N ALA A 38 9.71 1.77 -5.25
CA ALA A 38 10.11 0.51 -5.88
C ALA A 38 9.93 -0.70 -4.95
N VAL A 39 10.15 -0.54 -3.64
CA VAL A 39 9.88 -1.60 -2.66
C VAL A 39 8.40 -1.90 -2.57
N ILE A 40 7.54 -0.87 -2.49
CA ILE A 40 6.07 -1.05 -2.46
C ILE A 40 5.59 -1.74 -3.73
N GLU A 41 6.05 -1.31 -4.91
CA GLU A 41 5.67 -1.92 -6.18
C GLU A 41 6.12 -3.38 -6.27
N GLN A 42 7.33 -3.70 -5.78
CA GLN A 42 7.84 -5.08 -5.79
C GLN A 42 7.01 -6.02 -4.91
N VAL A 43 6.43 -5.52 -3.82
CA VAL A 43 5.64 -6.32 -2.86
C VAL A 43 4.14 -6.07 -3.01
N SER A 44 3.70 -5.54 -4.15
CA SER A 44 2.30 -5.23 -4.41
C SER A 44 1.40 -6.46 -4.25
N PRO A 45 0.11 -6.30 -3.91
CA PRO A 45 -0.85 -7.38 -3.83
C PRO A 45 -0.89 -8.25 -5.09
N ASP A 46 -1.09 -9.55 -4.89
CA ASP A 46 -1.39 -10.53 -5.93
C ASP A 46 -2.75 -10.27 -6.62
N VAL A 47 -3.66 -9.59 -5.93
CA VAL A 47 -4.95 -9.17 -6.47
C VAL A 47 -4.77 -7.93 -7.36
N ARG A 48 -4.82 -8.16 -8.68
CA ARG A 48 -4.61 -7.11 -9.70
C ARG A 48 -5.90 -6.86 -10.50
N VAL A 49 -6.80 -6.05 -9.94
CA VAL A 49 -8.06 -5.65 -10.57
C VAL A 49 -8.04 -4.14 -10.88
N ALA A 50 -8.40 -3.77 -12.11
CA ALA A 50 -8.52 -2.38 -12.53
C ALA A 50 -9.68 -1.66 -11.81
N GLY A 51 -9.49 -0.37 -11.51
CA GLY A 51 -10.43 0.47 -10.76
C GLY A 51 -10.47 0.19 -9.26
N TRP A 52 -9.61 -0.71 -8.76
CA TRP A 52 -9.49 -1.00 -7.33
C TRP A 52 -8.31 -0.24 -6.74
N SER A 53 -8.49 0.26 -5.53
CA SER A 53 -7.48 1.04 -4.84
C SER A 53 -7.06 0.43 -3.51
N TRP A 54 -5.79 0.60 -3.19
CA TRP A 54 -5.18 0.15 -1.95
C TRP A 54 -4.50 1.32 -1.27
N VAL A 55 -4.76 1.52 0.02
CA VAL A 55 -3.95 2.42 0.84
C VAL A 55 -2.79 1.64 1.43
N VAL A 56 -1.57 2.09 1.15
CA VAL A 56 -0.35 1.45 1.63
C VAL A 56 0.09 2.11 2.93
N LYS A 57 0.18 1.30 4.00
CA LYS A 57 0.79 1.70 5.25
C LYS A 57 2.22 1.17 5.33
N VAL A 58 3.17 2.04 5.67
CA VAL A 58 4.57 1.69 5.91
C VAL A 58 4.88 2.00 7.37
N ASP A 59 5.24 1.00 8.16
CA ASP A 59 5.46 1.10 9.61
C ASP A 59 4.29 1.82 10.33
N GLY A 60 3.05 1.54 9.88
CA GLY A 60 1.82 2.12 10.43
C GLY A 60 1.42 3.48 9.84
N VAL A 61 2.29 4.16 9.09
CA VAL A 61 2.04 5.46 8.47
C VAL A 61 1.46 5.29 7.07
N THR A 62 0.41 6.05 6.73
CA THR A 62 -0.12 6.05 5.36
C THR A 62 0.89 6.71 4.43
N ALA A 63 1.44 5.91 3.52
CA ALA A 63 2.60 6.29 2.71
C ALA A 63 2.29 6.39 1.22
N ALA A 64 1.28 5.68 0.74
CA ALA A 64 0.93 5.67 -0.68
C ALA A 64 -0.52 5.24 -0.93
N VAL A 65 -0.98 5.50 -2.15
CA VAL A 65 -2.05 4.74 -2.81
C VAL A 65 -1.41 3.85 -3.87
N TRP A 66 -1.86 2.60 -3.96
CA TRP A 66 -1.49 1.68 -5.02
C TRP A 66 -2.74 1.20 -5.77
N SER A 67 -2.62 1.08 -7.09
CA SER A 67 -3.63 0.48 -7.95
C SER A 67 -2.96 -0.15 -9.17
N VAL A 68 -3.68 -1.03 -9.86
CA VAL A 68 -3.21 -1.55 -11.15
C VAL A 68 -3.08 -0.45 -12.20
N ASP A 69 -3.99 0.52 -12.16
CA ASP A 69 -4.10 1.57 -13.18
C ASP A 69 -2.97 2.62 -13.08
N HIS A 70 -2.49 2.88 -11.86
CA HIS A 70 -1.54 3.99 -11.61
C HIS A 70 -0.23 3.56 -10.91
N GLY A 71 -0.08 2.29 -10.53
CA GLY A 71 1.05 1.84 -9.71
C GLY A 71 1.10 2.56 -8.36
N VAL A 72 2.31 2.77 -7.83
CA VAL A 72 2.53 3.50 -6.56
C VAL A 72 2.45 5.01 -6.73
N GLN A 73 1.52 5.64 -6.02
CA GLN A 73 1.44 7.08 -5.84
C GLN A 73 1.77 7.44 -4.39
N LEU A 74 2.94 8.04 -4.14
CA LEU A 74 3.44 8.32 -2.78
C LEU A 74 2.83 9.58 -2.17
N LEU A 75 2.42 9.47 -0.91
CA LEU A 75 1.95 10.57 -0.05
C LEU A 75 3.06 11.12 0.86
N ILE A 76 4.22 10.46 0.88
CA ILE A 76 5.41 10.85 1.62
C ILE A 76 6.62 10.87 0.68
N ALA A 77 7.74 11.46 1.13
CA ALA A 77 8.96 11.49 0.33
C ALA A 77 9.44 10.08 -0.05
N ASP A 78 9.88 9.90 -1.30
CA ASP A 78 10.45 8.64 -1.81
C ASP A 78 11.86 8.37 -1.26
N ARG A 79 11.93 8.10 0.04
CA ARG A 79 13.18 7.85 0.77
C ARG A 79 13.75 6.49 0.41
N ARG A 80 15.06 6.34 0.63
CA ARG A 80 15.72 5.03 0.56
C ARG A 80 15.39 4.22 1.82
N VAL A 81 15.09 2.94 1.65
CA VAL A 81 14.88 2.00 2.75
C VAL A 81 16.22 1.45 3.21
N THR A 82 16.72 1.95 4.35
CA THR A 82 18.06 1.62 4.88
C THR A 82 18.02 0.81 6.18
N GLN A 83 16.86 0.79 6.85
CA GLN A 83 16.56 -0.01 8.03
C GLN A 83 16.69 -1.51 7.78
N LYS A 84 16.85 -2.31 8.84
CA LYS A 84 16.98 -3.78 8.72
C LYS A 84 15.67 -4.45 8.31
N SER A 85 14.55 -3.93 8.79
CA SER A 85 13.21 -4.39 8.44
C SER A 85 12.23 -3.24 8.27
N VAL A 86 11.16 -3.47 7.53
CA VAL A 86 10.04 -2.55 7.31
C VAL A 86 8.75 -3.35 7.21
N THR A 87 7.66 -2.83 7.75
CA THR A 87 6.33 -3.43 7.61
C THR A 87 5.51 -2.67 6.58
N ILE A 88 4.93 -3.37 5.61
CA ILE A 88 4.07 -2.81 4.57
C ILE A 88 2.71 -3.51 4.63
N LEU A 89 1.64 -2.75 4.80
CA LEU A 89 0.27 -3.28 4.80
C LEU A 89 -0.53 -2.61 3.69
N PHE A 90 -1.12 -3.42 2.81
CA PHE A 90 -2.07 -2.96 1.81
C PHE A 90 -3.49 -3.06 2.35
N ARG A 91 -4.15 -1.92 2.53
CA ARG A 91 -5.55 -1.86 2.95
C ARG A 91 -6.44 -1.68 1.73
N TYR A 92 -7.39 -2.58 1.54
CA TYR A 92 -8.27 -2.54 0.38
C TYR A 92 -9.31 -1.43 0.53
N PHE A 93 -9.38 -0.50 -0.43
CA PHE A 93 -10.29 0.65 -0.43
C PHE A 93 -11.41 0.54 -1.47
N LEU A 94 -11.75 -0.69 -1.86
CA LEU A 94 -12.88 -0.99 -2.75
C LEU A 94 -12.69 -0.38 -4.15
N GLN A 95 -13.80 -0.14 -4.86
CA GLN A 95 -13.81 0.53 -6.17
C GLN A 95 -13.81 2.07 -6.05
N ILE A 96 -13.13 2.62 -5.04
CA ILE A 96 -12.87 4.06 -5.01
C ILE A 96 -11.79 4.34 -6.07
N ASP A 97 -12.04 5.30 -6.96
CA ASP A 97 -11.08 5.73 -7.97
C ASP A 97 -9.72 6.08 -7.33
N PRO A 98 -8.61 5.48 -7.79
CA PRO A 98 -7.30 5.68 -7.17
C PRO A 98 -6.82 7.13 -7.22
N VAL A 99 -7.13 7.87 -8.30
CA VAL A 99 -6.72 9.28 -8.46
C VAL A 99 -7.45 10.15 -7.45
N TRP A 100 -8.77 9.98 -7.32
CA TRP A 100 -9.57 10.68 -6.33
C TRP A 100 -9.09 10.35 -4.91
N LEU A 101 -8.87 9.06 -4.60
CA LEU A 101 -8.40 8.64 -3.28
C LEU A 101 -7.04 9.27 -2.94
N PHE A 102 -6.11 9.24 -3.87
CA PHE A 102 -4.80 9.86 -3.71
C PHE A 102 -4.93 11.35 -3.40
N ALA A 103 -5.69 12.10 -4.22
CA ALA A 103 -5.87 13.54 -4.04
C ALA A 103 -6.48 13.89 -2.68
N ARG A 104 -7.45 13.11 -2.18
CA ARG A 104 -8.05 13.34 -0.86
C ARG A 104 -7.08 13.10 0.28
N LEU A 105 -6.29 12.03 0.20
CA LEU A 105 -5.28 11.72 1.21
C LEU A 105 -4.15 12.74 1.19
N GLU A 106 -3.73 13.21 0.02
CA GLU A 106 -2.74 14.28 -0.15
C GLU A 106 -3.20 15.60 0.48
N GLN A 107 -4.51 15.90 0.39
CA GLN A 107 -5.15 17.04 1.07
C GLN A 107 -5.32 16.86 2.58
N GLY A 108 -4.83 15.74 3.16
CA GLY A 108 -4.86 15.48 4.59
C GLY A 108 -6.14 14.78 5.10
N ALA A 109 -6.97 14.24 4.21
CA ALA A 109 -8.09 13.41 4.64
C ALA A 109 -7.58 12.19 5.42
N ARG A 110 -8.33 11.78 6.45
CA ARG A 110 -7.98 10.58 7.22
C ARG A 110 -8.23 9.33 6.35
N PRO A 111 -7.35 8.31 6.39
CA PRO A 111 -7.50 7.05 5.66
C PRO A 111 -8.56 6.14 6.31
N ASN A 112 -9.78 6.65 6.42
CA ASN A 112 -10.97 5.94 6.86
C ASN A 112 -11.76 5.49 5.62
N ARG A 113 -11.73 4.18 5.37
CA ARG A 113 -12.37 3.56 4.20
C ARG A 113 -13.85 3.86 4.09
N GLU A 114 -14.59 3.76 5.19
CA GLU A 114 -16.05 3.95 5.19
C GLU A 114 -16.41 5.42 4.90
N ALA A 115 -15.74 6.35 5.58
CA ALA A 115 -15.97 7.79 5.38
C ALA A 115 -15.61 8.22 3.95
N LEU A 116 -14.45 7.79 3.45
CA LEU A 116 -14.01 8.13 2.09
C LEU A 116 -14.87 7.46 1.01
N ARG A 117 -15.37 6.24 1.26
CA ARG A 117 -16.34 5.60 0.36
C ARG A 117 -17.64 6.38 0.30
N ALA A 118 -18.17 6.78 1.45
CA ALA A 118 -19.40 7.56 1.52
C ALA A 118 -19.26 8.91 0.80
N GLU A 119 -18.14 9.61 1.02
CA GLU A 119 -17.82 10.86 0.33
C GLU A 119 -17.71 10.65 -1.19
N TYR A 120 -17.01 9.60 -1.62
CA TYR A 120 -16.86 9.26 -3.04
C TYR A 120 -18.19 8.94 -3.73
N GLN A 121 -19.14 8.32 -3.03
CA GLN A 121 -20.46 7.99 -3.56
C GLN A 121 -21.42 9.17 -3.64
N ALA A 122 -21.13 10.26 -2.90
CA ALA A 122 -21.98 11.45 -2.83
C ALA A 122 -21.60 12.55 -3.84
N ARG A 123 -20.60 12.31 -4.69
CA ARG A 123 -20.09 13.26 -5.68
C ARG A 123 -20.91 13.32 -6.97
#